data_AF-A0A395MZR3-F1
#
_entry.id   AF-A0A395MZR3-F1
#
_cell.length_a   1.000
_cell.length_b   1.000
_cell.length_c   1.000
_cell.angle_alpha   90.00
_cell.angle_beta   90.00
_cell.angle_gamma   90.00
#
_symmetry.space_group_name_H-M   'P 1'
#
loop_
_entity.id
_entity.type
_entity.pdbx_description
1 polymer ?
#
loop_
_entity_poly.entity_id
_entity_poly.type
_entity_poly.pdbx_seq_one_letter_code
_entity_poly.pdbx_strand_id
1 'polypeptide(L)'
;MVQCLYAFAALVSTATAQSGGIQTGLQYGENWAPTIKDSDLVAANFPDVNITLRSPAFLNPETVPARFANGTEGPTDDIELDYFIRNLARKHDWMTYESAAFQSEEGRSIPYVFLSEPSTNSSSNKLRVYLQAAIHGNEPAADQSVLAFLGKMDAEPEWAASILEKMDIKILPRYNVDGVAYFQRQLSSNLDPNREHLKLMRGQSRGIKKVVSEWNPHIALDMHEFTVPTVYGGNYQHGSDALLSGGINPNIHPDIRKQLLDFFIPAVGEKLESYGLRWEPYVTGASNRTEGSRIQFTEAVTEARTGRNAVGLTQTISFLLEMRGIRIADQHFQRRVATALIKIQTILELARDNADKVKSVVEDAREEFINSDENIVITDSYVPENRTFTMIDQRNGSVVQVPIDFKRTTPSVANLTRARPEAYIIPRTWIDVAQRLEILGLKVEKLDYEFRQTLETMVIESSTVEPSLYEGTYLNTVTTNTTTREVVLPVGSYYVSTKQQNAALAFIALEPENIDSYVKFNIIPVETGMEYPIFRIPRE
;
A
#
# COMPACT_ATOMS: atom_id res chain seq x y z
N MET A 1 -24.69 -30.68 -32.51
CA MET A 1 -24.05 -29.38 -32.76
C MET A 1 -24.74 -28.36 -31.87
N VAL A 2 -24.19 -28.13 -30.67
CA VAL A 2 -24.75 -27.17 -29.71
C VAL A 2 -23.64 -26.16 -29.44
N GLN A 3 -23.86 -24.93 -29.89
CA GLN A 3 -23.00 -23.76 -29.63
C GLN A 3 -23.06 -23.44 -28.13
N CYS A 4 -21.92 -23.56 -27.44
CA CYS A 4 -21.73 -22.92 -26.14
C CYS A 4 -21.30 -21.47 -26.37
N LEU A 5 -22.22 -20.53 -26.11
CA LEU A 5 -21.85 -19.13 -25.89
C LEU A 5 -21.16 -19.04 -24.52
N TYR A 6 -19.87 -18.73 -24.51
CA TYR A 6 -19.19 -18.26 -23.32
C TYR A 6 -19.55 -16.78 -23.13
N ALA A 7 -20.46 -16.50 -22.20
CA ALA A 7 -20.69 -15.14 -21.72
C ALA A 7 -19.55 -14.76 -20.78
N PHE A 8 -18.62 -13.94 -21.25
CA PHE A 8 -17.68 -13.21 -20.40
C PHE A 8 -18.48 -12.21 -19.56
N ALA A 9 -18.87 -12.63 -18.35
CA ALA A 9 -19.34 -11.69 -17.34
C ALA A 9 -18.10 -10.99 -16.77
N ALA A 10 -17.78 -9.80 -17.29
CA ALA A 10 -16.89 -8.87 -16.62
C ALA A 10 -17.53 -8.53 -15.27
N LEU A 11 -17.07 -9.22 -14.21
CA LEU A 11 -17.38 -8.89 -12.83
C LEU A 11 -16.67 -7.56 -12.53
N VAL A 12 -17.32 -6.45 -12.89
CA VAL A 12 -17.01 -5.13 -12.34
C VAL A 12 -17.34 -5.23 -10.86
N SER A 13 -16.33 -5.52 -10.04
CA SER A 13 -16.45 -5.44 -8.60
C SER A 13 -16.61 -3.97 -8.25
N THR A 14 -17.84 -3.55 -7.98
CA THR A 14 -18.12 -2.25 -7.37
C THR A 14 -17.75 -2.31 -5.90
N ALA A 15 -16.45 -2.38 -5.61
CA ALA A 15 -15.90 -2.14 -4.28
C ALA A 15 -15.87 -0.63 -4.03
N THR A 16 -17.05 0.00 -3.89
CA THR A 16 -17.19 1.44 -3.63
C THR A 16 -16.99 1.82 -2.15
N ALA A 17 -16.42 0.94 -1.35
CA ALA A 17 -16.38 1.12 0.10
C ALA A 17 -15.09 1.74 0.64
N GLN A 18 -13.97 1.61 -0.08
CA GLN A 18 -12.69 2.20 0.31
C GLN A 18 -11.77 2.52 -0.89
N SER A 19 -12.23 2.23 -2.12
CA SER A 19 -11.51 2.52 -3.36
C SER A 19 -12.27 3.47 -4.28
N GLY A 20 -11.71 4.69 -4.37
CA GLY A 20 -11.81 5.70 -5.43
C GLY A 20 -12.94 5.57 -6.45
N GLY A 21 -14.07 6.24 -6.19
CA GLY A 21 -14.74 6.99 -7.25
C GLY A 21 -14.29 8.45 -7.19
N ILE A 22 -14.50 9.26 -8.23
CA ILE A 22 -14.30 10.71 -8.14
C ILE A 22 -15.04 11.22 -6.91
N GLN A 23 -14.30 11.86 -6.00
CA GLN A 23 -14.90 12.69 -4.97
C GLN A 23 -15.41 13.96 -5.67
N THR A 24 -16.71 14.07 -5.90
CA THR A 24 -17.30 15.26 -6.49
C THR A 24 -17.40 16.37 -5.45
N GLY A 25 -17.16 17.62 -5.86
CA GLY A 25 -17.25 18.77 -4.96
C GLY A 25 -16.04 18.97 -4.04
N LEU A 26 -14.90 18.31 -4.31
CA LEU A 26 -13.65 18.65 -3.63
C LEU A 26 -13.22 20.07 -4.01
N GLN A 27 -12.75 20.80 -3.01
CA GLN A 27 -12.12 22.11 -3.10
C GLN A 27 -10.60 21.96 -3.01
N TYR A 28 -9.87 23.06 -3.19
CA TYR A 28 -8.43 23.06 -2.95
C TYR A 28 -8.18 23.07 -1.44
N GLY A 29 -7.68 21.95 -0.91
CA GLY A 29 -7.52 21.76 0.53
C GLY A 29 -8.84 21.69 1.31
N GLU A 30 -8.74 21.47 2.63
CA GLU A 30 -9.86 21.50 3.59
C GLU A 30 -11.04 20.56 3.23
N ASN A 31 -10.75 19.45 2.56
CA ASN A 31 -11.76 18.44 2.20
C ASN A 31 -12.04 17.46 3.35
N TRP A 32 -12.38 17.99 4.53
CA TRP A 32 -12.61 17.19 5.73
C TRP A 32 -13.77 16.22 5.53
N ALA A 33 -13.55 14.97 5.93
CA ALA A 33 -14.66 14.04 6.05
C ALA A 33 -15.51 14.41 7.28
N PRO A 34 -16.85 14.37 7.20
CA PRO A 34 -17.69 14.71 8.35
C PRO A 34 -17.47 13.73 9.49
N THR A 35 -17.22 14.27 10.67
CA THR A 35 -17.07 13.53 11.93
C THR A 35 -18.41 12.94 12.36
N ILE A 36 -18.44 11.63 12.56
CA ILE A 36 -19.55 10.87 13.11
C ILE A 36 -18.97 9.98 14.20
N LYS A 37 -19.06 10.44 15.45
CA LYS A 37 -18.66 9.67 16.62
C LYS A 37 -19.58 8.48 16.85
N ASP A 38 -19.03 7.42 17.41
CA ASP A 38 -19.80 6.28 17.88
C ASP A 38 -20.80 6.70 18.95
N SER A 39 -21.92 5.98 19.03
CA SER A 39 -22.82 6.06 20.17
C SER A 39 -22.15 5.50 21.43
N ASP A 40 -22.66 5.86 22.61
CA ASP A 40 -22.12 5.36 23.89
C ASP A 40 -22.10 3.82 23.95
N LEU A 41 -23.11 3.16 23.37
CA LEU A 41 -23.20 1.70 23.30
C LEU A 41 -22.05 1.07 22.50
N VAL A 42 -21.69 1.68 21.37
CA VAL A 42 -20.57 1.21 20.55
C VAL A 42 -19.24 1.60 21.20
N ALA A 43 -19.12 2.84 21.67
CA ALA A 43 -17.92 3.39 22.29
C ALA A 43 -17.48 2.61 23.54
N ALA A 44 -18.41 2.03 24.29
CA ALA A 44 -18.12 1.16 25.44
C ALA A 44 -17.24 -0.06 25.10
N ASN A 45 -17.16 -0.46 23.83
CA ASN A 45 -16.33 -1.57 23.36
C ASN A 45 -14.87 -1.21 23.09
N PHE A 46 -14.49 0.04 23.26
CA PHE A 46 -13.16 0.57 22.90
C PHE A 46 -12.52 1.36 24.05
N PRO A 47 -12.38 0.77 25.26
CA PRO A 47 -11.71 1.41 26.38
C PRO A 47 -10.21 1.57 26.11
N ASP A 48 -9.57 2.46 26.87
CA ASP A 48 -8.13 2.64 26.79
C ASP A 48 -7.35 1.36 27.12
N VAL A 49 -6.13 1.29 26.59
CA VAL A 49 -5.23 0.15 26.69
C VAL A 49 -4.13 0.55 27.67
N ASN A 50 -3.71 -0.39 28.52
CA ASN A 50 -2.64 -0.12 29.48
C ASN A 50 -1.26 -0.13 28.78
N ILE A 51 -0.95 0.95 28.07
CA ILE A 51 0.34 1.19 27.41
C ILE A 51 0.69 2.67 27.51
N THR A 52 1.98 2.98 27.67
CA THR A 52 2.46 4.37 27.67
C THR A 52 2.74 4.82 26.24
N LEU A 53 2.05 5.86 25.79
CA LEU A 53 2.27 6.48 24.48
C LEU A 53 3.17 7.70 24.62
N ARG A 54 4.23 7.76 23.81
CA ARG A 54 5.28 8.79 23.88
C ARG A 54 5.38 9.59 22.58
N SER A 55 4.26 10.07 22.08
CA SER A 55 4.24 11.04 20.97
C SER A 55 3.87 12.44 21.48
N PRO A 56 4.12 13.51 20.71
CA PRO A 56 3.81 14.88 21.14
C PRO A 56 2.39 15.06 21.69
N ALA A 57 1.38 14.51 21.01
CA ALA A 57 -0.02 14.60 21.44
C ALA A 57 -0.31 13.98 22.82
N PHE A 58 0.51 13.02 23.30
CA PHE A 58 0.36 12.41 24.63
C PHE A 58 1.34 12.96 25.66
N LEU A 59 2.50 13.46 25.24
CA LEU A 59 3.49 14.08 26.12
C LEU A 59 3.08 15.49 26.52
N ASN A 60 2.50 16.24 25.58
CA ASN A 60 2.08 17.63 25.74
C ASN A 60 0.60 17.78 25.31
N PRO A 61 -0.37 17.17 26.02
CA PRO A 61 -1.77 17.16 25.61
C PRO A 61 -2.39 18.57 25.46
N GLU A 62 -1.82 19.58 26.10
CA GLU A 62 -2.20 20.98 25.97
C GLU A 62 -1.90 21.59 24.59
N THR A 63 -1.00 21.00 23.80
CA THR A 63 -0.70 21.45 22.42
C THR A 63 -1.64 20.84 21.39
N VAL A 64 -2.50 19.89 21.77
CA VAL A 64 -3.46 19.26 20.86
C VAL A 64 -4.51 20.30 20.43
N PRO A 65 -4.67 20.59 19.12
CA PRO A 65 -5.62 21.60 18.67
C PRO A 65 -7.06 21.24 19.03
N ALA A 66 -7.83 22.21 19.53
CA ALA A 66 -9.25 22.00 19.85
C ALA A 66 -10.09 21.55 18.63
N ARG A 67 -9.64 21.90 17.43
CA ARG A 67 -10.26 21.51 16.15
C ARG A 67 -10.12 20.02 15.83
N PHE A 68 -9.22 19.30 16.50
CA PHE A 68 -9.09 17.86 16.37
C PHE A 68 -10.37 17.14 16.80
N ALA A 69 -11.04 17.60 17.86
CA ALA A 69 -12.30 17.01 18.32
C ALA A 69 -13.45 17.07 17.29
N ASN A 70 -13.35 18.00 16.34
CA ASN A 70 -14.31 18.16 15.25
C ASN A 70 -13.84 17.46 13.95
N GLY A 71 -12.63 16.90 13.93
CA GLY A 71 -12.05 16.25 12.74
C GLY A 71 -11.77 17.24 11.61
N THR A 72 -11.25 18.42 11.94
CA THR A 72 -10.87 19.46 10.95
C THR A 72 -9.40 19.86 11.03
N GLU A 73 -8.64 19.21 11.92
CA GLU A 73 -7.20 19.41 12.14
C GLU A 73 -6.63 18.17 12.84
N GLY A 74 -5.36 17.85 12.61
CA GLY A 74 -4.67 16.74 13.27
C GLY A 74 -4.25 17.06 14.72
N PRO A 75 -3.84 16.05 15.51
CA PRO A 75 -3.45 16.21 16.91
C PRO A 75 -2.05 16.81 17.12
N THR A 76 -1.24 16.93 16.06
CA THR A 76 0.11 17.47 16.10
C THR A 76 0.37 18.17 14.78
N ASP A 77 0.79 19.43 14.79
CA ASP A 77 1.13 20.16 13.57
C ASP A 77 2.53 19.77 13.04
N ASP A 78 2.92 20.32 11.89
CA ASP A 78 4.23 20.04 11.28
C ASP A 78 5.41 20.57 12.12
N ILE A 79 5.22 21.67 12.86
CA ILE A 79 6.28 22.33 13.64
C ILE A 79 6.62 21.47 14.86
N GLU A 80 5.60 21.03 15.60
CA GLU A 80 5.77 20.18 16.78
C GLU A 80 6.34 18.81 16.39
N LEU A 81 5.90 18.23 15.27
CA LEU A 81 6.48 16.99 14.73
C LEU A 81 7.97 17.17 14.39
N ASP A 82 8.32 18.22 13.65
CA ASP A 82 9.70 18.48 13.23
C ASP A 82 10.59 18.75 14.45
N TYR A 83 10.11 19.53 15.43
CA TYR A 83 10.80 19.77 16.68
C TYR A 83 11.06 18.47 17.45
N PHE A 84 10.03 17.63 17.62
CA PHE A 84 10.15 16.35 18.32
C PHE A 84 11.21 15.45 17.66
N ILE A 85 11.13 15.23 16.35
CA ILE A 85 12.05 14.36 15.63
C ILE A 85 13.48 14.89 15.65
N ARG A 86 13.68 16.20 15.40
CA ARG A 86 15.02 16.80 15.43
C ARG A 86 15.67 16.79 16.81
N ASN A 87 14.88 16.89 17.89
CA ASN A 87 15.39 16.74 19.24
C ASN A 87 15.91 15.32 19.49
N LEU A 88 15.15 14.31 19.09
CA LEU A 88 15.57 12.91 19.23
C LEU A 88 16.84 12.64 18.41
N ALA A 89 16.89 13.09 17.15
CA ALA A 89 18.08 12.96 16.30
C ALA A 89 19.32 13.66 16.87
N ARG A 90 19.16 14.78 17.58
CA ARG A 90 20.28 15.47 18.27
C ARG A 90 20.73 14.75 19.55
N LYS A 91 19.84 14.00 20.19
CA LYS A 91 20.10 13.30 21.45
C LYS A 91 20.80 11.96 21.22
N HIS A 92 20.62 11.35 20.06
CA HIS A 92 21.01 9.96 19.79
C HIS A 92 21.84 9.82 18.53
N ASP A 93 23.03 9.25 18.66
CA ASP A 93 23.91 8.96 17.52
C ASP A 93 23.33 7.90 16.56
N TRP A 94 22.37 7.10 17.02
CA TRP A 94 21.68 6.09 16.20
C TRP A 94 20.54 6.63 15.35
N MET A 95 20.22 7.93 15.44
CA MET A 95 19.09 8.55 14.74
C MET A 95 19.56 9.75 13.91
N THR A 96 19.32 9.70 12.60
CA THR A 96 19.56 10.81 11.68
C THR A 96 18.24 11.37 11.17
N TYR A 97 18.10 12.69 11.22
CA TYR A 97 17.02 13.43 10.54
C TYR A 97 17.50 13.87 9.16
N GLU A 98 16.67 13.64 8.13
CA GLU A 98 16.94 14.09 6.77
C GLU A 98 15.68 14.75 6.20
N SER A 99 15.83 15.90 5.54
CA SER A 99 14.75 16.41 4.69
C SER A 99 14.84 15.75 3.32
N ALA A 100 13.71 15.35 2.76
CA ALA A 100 13.65 14.88 1.37
C ALA A 100 14.25 15.90 0.40
N ALA A 101 14.89 15.42 -0.67
CA ALA A 101 15.40 16.25 -1.77
C ALA A 101 14.28 16.81 -2.68
N PHE A 102 13.03 16.49 -2.38
CA PHE A 102 11.82 16.96 -3.05
C PHE A 102 10.84 17.47 -2.00
N GLN A 103 9.83 18.20 -2.45
CA GLN A 103 8.82 18.79 -1.58
C GLN A 103 7.45 18.16 -1.81
N SER A 104 6.51 18.49 -0.92
CA SER A 104 5.10 18.26 -1.17
C SER A 104 4.58 19.09 -2.35
N GLU A 105 3.32 18.91 -2.72
CA GLU A 105 2.73 19.67 -3.83
C GLU A 105 2.59 21.16 -3.52
N GLU A 106 2.44 21.51 -2.23
CA GLU A 106 2.44 22.90 -1.75
C GLU A 106 3.83 23.42 -1.36
N GLY A 107 4.89 22.64 -1.57
CA GLY A 107 6.26 23.06 -1.25
C GLY A 107 6.68 22.83 0.21
N ARG A 108 5.93 22.03 0.99
CA ARG A 108 6.33 21.66 2.35
C ARG A 108 7.50 20.68 2.33
N SER A 109 8.34 20.76 3.35
CA SER A 109 9.42 19.79 3.55
C SER A 109 8.84 18.45 4.01
N ILE A 110 9.40 17.36 3.51
CA ILE A 110 8.99 16.00 3.87
C ILE A 110 10.11 15.40 4.73
N PRO A 111 9.90 15.19 6.04
CA PRO A 111 10.92 14.66 6.92
C PRO A 111 11.07 13.14 6.75
N TYR A 112 12.31 12.70 6.70
CA TYR A 112 12.71 11.30 6.85
C TYR A 112 13.53 11.14 8.11
N VAL A 113 13.42 9.96 8.70
CA VAL A 113 14.26 9.53 9.83
C VAL A 113 14.97 8.25 9.43
N PHE A 114 16.27 8.20 9.70
CA PHE A 114 17.08 7.00 9.55
C PHE A 114 17.57 6.53 10.90
N LEU A 115 17.26 5.28 11.26
CA LEU A 115 17.67 4.64 12.50
C LEU A 115 18.66 3.52 12.18
N SER A 116 19.88 3.63 12.72
CA SER A 116 20.94 2.64 12.56
C SER A 116 21.99 2.86 13.63
N GLU A 117 22.52 1.79 14.21
CA GLU A 117 23.68 1.94 15.10
C GLU A 117 24.87 2.51 14.34
N PRO A 118 25.65 3.43 14.93
CA PRO A 118 26.91 3.90 14.36
C PRO A 118 27.87 2.71 14.14
N SER A 119 27.98 2.22 12.90
CA SER A 119 28.88 1.12 12.59
C SER A 119 30.28 1.64 12.21
N THR A 120 31.33 0.94 12.67
CA THR A 120 32.70 1.11 12.18
C THR A 120 33.03 0.21 10.97
N ASN A 121 32.09 -0.62 10.52
CA ASN A 121 32.27 -1.62 9.46
C ASN A 121 31.21 -1.48 8.36
N SER A 122 31.66 -1.18 7.14
CA SER A 122 30.81 -0.80 5.99
C SER A 122 29.98 -1.92 5.34
N SER A 123 30.00 -3.15 5.89
CA SER A 123 29.22 -4.28 5.36
C SER A 123 28.11 -4.69 6.33
N SER A 124 27.03 -3.91 6.38
CA SER A 124 25.85 -4.22 7.21
C SER A 124 25.11 -5.43 6.63
N ASN A 125 25.11 -6.56 7.37
CA ASN A 125 24.25 -7.71 7.08
C ASN A 125 22.82 -7.52 7.65
N LYS A 126 22.47 -6.33 8.12
CA LYS A 126 21.21 -6.05 8.83
C LYS A 126 20.00 -6.16 7.90
N LEU A 127 18.82 -6.34 8.50
CA LEU A 127 17.54 -6.19 7.81
C LEU A 127 17.32 -4.72 7.46
N ARG A 128 16.84 -4.43 6.25
CA ARG A 128 16.38 -3.10 5.86
C ARG A 128 14.88 -3.02 6.05
N VAL A 129 14.42 -2.09 6.87
CA VAL A 129 13.01 -1.86 7.15
C VAL A 129 12.61 -0.48 6.64
N TYR A 130 11.44 -0.40 6.01
CA TYR A 130 10.80 0.86 5.65
C TYR A 130 9.50 1.00 6.42
N LEU A 131 9.28 2.11 7.11
CA LEU A 131 8.05 2.38 7.86
C LEU A 131 7.47 3.72 7.38
N GLN A 132 6.23 3.71 6.90
CA GLN A 132 5.54 4.94 6.52
C GLN A 132 4.19 5.08 7.21
N ALA A 133 3.77 6.33 7.37
CA ALA A 133 2.46 6.69 7.91
C ALA A 133 1.90 7.95 7.23
N ALA A 134 0.62 8.21 7.49
CA ALA A 134 -0.12 9.36 6.98
C ALA A 134 0.03 9.57 5.47
N ILE A 135 -0.09 8.48 4.70
CA ILE A 135 -0.37 8.59 3.26
C ILE A 135 -1.73 9.24 3.03
N HIS A 136 -2.68 9.03 3.94
CA HIS A 136 -3.87 9.85 4.05
C HIS A 136 -3.77 10.74 5.29
N GLY A 137 -4.04 12.03 5.14
CA GLY A 137 -3.86 13.01 6.21
C GLY A 137 -4.96 13.03 7.27
N ASN A 138 -6.11 12.41 6.99
CA ASN A 138 -7.22 12.25 7.92
C ASN A 138 -7.14 10.96 8.76
N GLU A 139 -5.94 10.35 8.85
CA GLU A 139 -5.65 9.12 9.59
C GLU A 139 -4.61 9.37 10.70
N PRO A 140 -4.92 10.25 11.68
CA PRO A 140 -3.94 10.77 12.63
C PRO A 140 -3.39 9.76 13.63
N ALA A 141 -3.99 8.58 13.80
CA ALA A 141 -3.37 7.57 14.66
C ALA A 141 -2.14 6.93 13.99
N ALA A 142 -2.09 6.95 12.65
CA ALA A 142 -0.98 6.38 11.89
C ALA A 142 0.33 7.13 12.18
N ASP A 143 0.38 8.45 11.98
CA ASP A 143 1.62 9.22 12.20
C ASP A 143 1.98 9.33 13.70
N GLN A 144 1.00 9.52 14.59
CA GLN A 144 1.25 9.52 16.03
C GLN A 144 1.82 8.20 16.53
N SER A 145 1.47 7.07 15.91
CA SER A 145 2.06 5.78 16.30
C SER A 145 3.55 5.68 15.95
N VAL A 146 3.97 6.28 14.83
CA VAL A 146 5.37 6.37 14.44
C VAL A 146 6.14 7.25 15.43
N LEU A 147 5.56 8.39 15.83
CA LEU A 147 6.15 9.26 16.84
C LEU A 147 6.21 8.58 18.22
N ALA A 148 5.17 7.83 18.60
CA ALA A 148 5.15 7.05 19.84
C ALA A 148 6.19 5.92 19.84
N PHE A 149 6.44 5.31 18.68
CA PHE A 149 7.52 4.34 18.49
C PHE A 149 8.90 4.99 18.71
N LEU A 150 9.15 6.15 18.10
CA LEU A 150 10.40 6.90 18.32
C LEU A 150 10.57 7.31 19.80
N GLY A 151 9.51 7.80 20.44
CA GLY A 151 9.53 8.13 21.86
C GLY A 151 9.73 6.92 22.77
N LYS A 152 9.28 5.72 22.37
CA LYS A 152 9.61 4.48 23.07
C LYS A 152 11.09 4.15 22.94
N MET A 153 11.66 4.24 21.73
CA MET A 153 13.10 4.00 21.53
C MET A 153 13.95 4.96 22.38
N ASP A 154 13.53 6.22 22.51
CA ASP A 154 14.17 7.20 23.40
C ASP A 154 14.13 6.80 24.88
N ALA A 155 12.98 6.30 25.35
CA ALA A 155 12.77 5.95 26.74
C ALA A 155 13.35 4.60 27.14
N GLU A 156 13.58 3.69 26.18
CA GLU A 156 14.02 2.32 26.40
C GLU A 156 15.26 2.00 25.54
N PRO A 157 16.44 2.55 25.90
CA PRO A 157 17.64 2.47 25.06
C PRO A 157 18.16 1.05 24.84
N GLU A 158 18.02 0.15 25.83
CA GLU A 158 18.42 -1.27 25.67
C GLU A 158 17.53 -2.00 24.65
N TRP A 159 16.22 -1.74 24.68
CA TRP A 159 15.29 -2.27 23.69
C TRP A 159 15.58 -1.69 22.30
N ALA A 160 15.80 -0.38 22.21
CA ALA A 160 16.16 0.30 20.97
C ALA A 160 17.44 -0.29 20.34
N ALA A 161 18.50 -0.45 21.15
CA ALA A 161 19.74 -1.08 20.72
C ALA A 161 19.51 -2.52 20.23
N SER A 162 18.72 -3.32 20.94
CA SER A 162 18.41 -4.71 20.52
C SER A 162 17.75 -4.80 19.14
N ILE A 163 16.90 -3.83 18.80
CA ILE A 163 16.27 -3.74 17.48
C ILE A 163 17.32 -3.35 16.44
N LEU A 164 18.05 -2.25 16.70
CA LEU A 164 19.00 -1.69 15.73
C LEU A 164 20.24 -2.56 15.52
N GLU A 165 20.57 -3.47 16.43
CA GLU A 165 21.59 -4.51 16.22
C GLU A 165 21.27 -5.38 14.99
N LYS A 166 19.99 -5.63 14.73
CA LYS A 166 19.53 -6.54 13.65
C LYS A 166 19.00 -5.81 12.42
N MET A 167 18.63 -4.53 12.53
CA MET A 167 18.00 -3.81 11.41
C MET A 167 18.34 -2.34 11.31
N ASP A 168 18.38 -1.86 10.08
CA ASP A 168 18.41 -0.44 9.71
C ASP A 168 16.99 -0.04 9.30
N ILE A 169 16.47 1.07 9.83
CA ILE A 169 15.08 1.49 9.64
C ILE A 169 15.02 2.88 8.99
N LYS A 170 14.39 2.97 7.82
CA LYS A 170 14.03 4.24 7.19
C LYS A 170 12.56 4.54 7.43
N ILE A 171 12.26 5.70 7.99
CA ILE A 171 10.92 6.10 8.40
C ILE A 171 10.48 7.34 7.63
N LEU A 172 9.27 7.31 7.09
CA LEU A 172 8.53 8.44 6.53
C LEU A 172 7.31 8.71 7.43
N PRO A 173 7.42 9.60 8.44
CA PRO A 173 6.35 9.83 9.41
C PRO A 173 5.08 10.41 8.77
N ARG A 174 5.24 11.24 7.74
CA ARG A 174 4.14 11.82 6.96
C ARG A 174 4.42 11.71 5.48
N TYR A 175 3.76 10.78 4.81
CA TYR A 175 3.78 10.71 3.36
C TYR A 175 3.06 11.92 2.75
N ASN A 176 1.90 12.30 3.27
CA ASN A 176 1.05 13.37 2.74
C ASN A 176 0.96 14.56 3.72
N VAL A 177 2.04 15.32 3.84
CA VAL A 177 2.12 16.50 4.73
C VAL A 177 1.03 17.54 4.45
N ASP A 178 0.71 17.79 3.17
CA ASP A 178 -0.36 18.74 2.80
C ASP A 178 -1.73 18.21 3.24
N GLY A 179 -1.99 16.92 3.01
CA GLY A 179 -3.22 16.27 3.46
C GLY A 179 -3.37 16.28 4.98
N VAL A 180 -2.27 16.13 5.74
CA VAL A 180 -2.30 16.23 7.21
C VAL A 180 -2.63 17.67 7.64
N ALA A 181 -1.99 18.67 7.03
CA ALA A 181 -2.28 20.08 7.31
C ALA A 181 -3.75 20.44 7.05
N TYR A 182 -4.34 19.83 6.01
CA TYR A 182 -5.75 19.99 5.68
C TYR A 182 -6.68 18.96 6.34
N PHE A 183 -6.17 18.03 7.15
CA PHE A 183 -6.94 16.90 7.69
C PHE A 183 -7.83 16.19 6.65
N GLN A 184 -7.27 15.92 5.47
CA GLN A 184 -7.95 15.30 4.34
C GLN A 184 -7.22 14.04 3.85
N ARG A 185 -7.94 13.19 3.14
CA ARG A 185 -7.38 11.95 2.61
C ARG A 185 -6.41 12.19 1.45
N GLN A 186 -6.81 13.04 0.52
CA GLN A 186 -6.12 13.25 -0.75
C GLN A 186 -4.87 14.13 -0.61
N LEU A 187 -3.99 14.06 -1.60
CA LEU A 187 -2.97 15.11 -1.85
C LEU A 187 -3.66 16.46 -2.12
N SER A 188 -2.91 17.57 -2.13
CA SER A 188 -3.46 18.91 -2.48
C SER A 188 -4.12 18.95 -3.87
N SER A 189 -3.65 18.08 -4.79
CA SER A 189 -4.20 17.85 -6.13
C SER A 189 -5.50 17.03 -6.16
N ASN A 190 -6.06 16.68 -5.00
CA ASN A 190 -7.30 15.90 -4.87
C ASN A 190 -7.22 14.46 -5.39
N LEU A 191 -6.01 13.93 -5.55
CA LEU A 191 -5.76 12.52 -5.88
C LEU A 191 -5.46 11.72 -4.61
N ASP A 192 -5.92 10.47 -4.56
CA ASP A 192 -5.55 9.51 -3.51
C ASP A 192 -4.10 9.04 -3.74
N PRO A 193 -3.16 9.38 -2.83
CA PRO A 193 -1.76 8.98 -2.97
C PRO A 193 -1.55 7.47 -2.89
N ASN A 194 -2.45 6.72 -2.23
CA ASN A 194 -2.45 5.26 -2.23
C ASN A 194 -3.06 4.67 -3.53
N ARG A 195 -3.15 5.47 -4.60
CA ARG A 195 -3.39 5.05 -5.99
C ARG A 195 -2.25 5.43 -6.94
N GLU A 196 -1.19 6.06 -6.43
CA GLU A 196 -0.07 6.60 -7.22
C GLU A 196 1.13 5.65 -7.32
N HIS A 197 1.06 4.42 -6.82
CA HIS A 197 2.25 3.58 -6.67
C HIS A 197 2.75 2.89 -7.95
N LEU A 198 1.96 2.93 -9.03
CA LEU A 198 2.37 2.44 -10.34
C LEU A 198 2.28 3.53 -11.43
N LYS A 199 1.15 4.25 -11.52
CA LYS A 199 0.97 5.34 -12.50
C LYS A 199 1.92 6.53 -12.29
N LEU A 200 2.29 6.82 -11.05
CA LEU A 200 3.28 7.83 -10.66
C LEU A 200 3.08 9.20 -11.34
N MET A 201 1.85 9.72 -11.34
CA MET A 201 1.51 10.99 -11.97
C MET A 201 2.04 12.18 -11.17
N ARG A 202 2.16 12.06 -9.84
CA ARG A 202 2.54 13.17 -8.96
C ARG A 202 4.03 13.18 -8.60
N GLY A 203 4.61 14.38 -8.55
CA GLY A 203 6.05 14.59 -8.30
C GLY A 203 6.50 14.06 -6.95
N GLN A 204 5.74 14.36 -5.89
CA GLN A 204 5.94 13.81 -4.55
C GLN A 204 5.90 12.28 -4.56
N SER A 205 4.91 11.66 -5.20
CA SER A 205 4.81 10.20 -5.30
C SER A 205 5.99 9.57 -6.04
N ARG A 206 6.49 10.21 -7.11
CA ARG A 206 7.74 9.80 -7.78
C ARG A 206 8.95 9.87 -6.85
N GLY A 207 9.08 10.97 -6.12
CA GLY A 207 10.17 11.17 -5.14
C GLY A 207 10.17 10.09 -4.06
N ILE A 208 9.01 9.87 -3.42
CA ILE A 208 8.87 8.87 -2.35
C ILE A 208 9.11 7.46 -2.91
N LYS A 209 8.54 7.12 -4.08
CA LYS A 209 8.73 5.79 -4.67
C LYS A 209 10.20 5.52 -4.99
N LYS A 210 10.93 6.52 -5.51
CA LYS A 210 12.37 6.43 -5.74
C LYS A 210 13.13 6.13 -4.44
N VAL A 211 12.82 6.82 -3.34
CA VAL A 211 13.43 6.56 -2.02
C VAL A 211 13.20 5.11 -1.57
N VAL A 212 11.97 4.59 -1.73
CA VAL A 212 11.65 3.20 -1.34
C VAL A 212 12.39 2.19 -2.22
N SER A 213 12.42 2.41 -3.53
CA SER A 213 13.10 1.52 -4.47
C SER A 213 14.62 1.52 -4.28
N GLU A 214 15.23 2.68 -3.99
CA GLU A 214 16.66 2.79 -3.67
C GLU A 214 17.01 2.16 -2.31
N TRP A 215 16.11 2.28 -1.33
CA TRP A 215 16.27 1.64 -0.02
C TRP A 215 16.22 0.11 -0.12
N ASN A 216 15.41 -0.43 -1.05
CA ASN A 216 15.24 -1.86 -1.29
C ASN A 216 14.97 -2.65 0.02
N PRO A 217 13.87 -2.35 0.73
CA PRO A 217 13.57 -2.95 2.02
C PRO A 217 13.40 -4.47 1.93
N HIS A 218 13.69 -5.19 3.02
CA HIS A 218 13.21 -6.57 3.19
C HIS A 218 11.78 -6.56 3.79
N ILE A 219 11.48 -5.56 4.63
CA ILE A 219 10.20 -5.39 5.31
C ILE A 219 9.69 -3.95 5.10
N ALA A 220 8.43 -3.78 4.73
CA ALA A 220 7.80 -2.47 4.56
C ALA A 220 6.46 -2.38 5.30
N LEU A 221 6.31 -1.40 6.20
CA LEU A 221 5.11 -1.17 7.00
C LEU A 221 4.40 0.09 6.49
N ASP A 222 3.09 -0.03 6.25
CA ASP A 222 2.23 1.08 5.85
C ASP A 222 1.08 1.21 6.86
N MET A 223 1.11 2.29 7.65
CA MET A 223 0.16 2.56 8.73
C MET A 223 -1.05 3.35 8.22
N HIS A 224 -2.26 2.82 8.43
CA HIS A 224 -3.53 3.39 7.93
C HIS A 224 -4.64 3.35 8.97
N GLU A 225 -5.75 4.04 8.71
CA GLU A 225 -7.01 3.87 9.44
C GLU A 225 -8.18 3.46 8.55
N PHE A 226 -9.11 2.65 9.08
CA PHE A 226 -10.36 2.33 8.37
C PHE A 226 -11.53 3.23 8.81
N THR A 227 -12.53 3.33 7.93
CA THR A 227 -13.77 4.10 8.17
C THR A 227 -14.66 3.43 9.20
N VAL A 228 -14.91 4.15 10.29
CA VAL A 228 -15.67 3.65 11.43
C VAL A 228 -17.19 3.68 11.27
N PRO A 229 -17.83 4.80 10.87
CA PRO A 229 -19.28 4.94 10.97
C PRO A 229 -20.07 4.15 9.91
N THR A 230 -19.41 3.27 9.15
CA THR A 230 -20.06 2.43 8.13
C THR A 230 -20.98 1.42 8.80
N VAL A 231 -22.23 1.36 8.32
CA VAL A 231 -23.26 0.45 8.85
C VAL A 231 -23.57 -0.64 7.85
N TYR A 232 -23.62 -1.88 8.34
CA TYR A 232 -23.84 -3.10 7.58
C TYR A 232 -25.07 -3.85 8.11
N GLY A 233 -25.80 -4.53 7.24
CA GLY A 233 -26.91 -5.40 7.62
C GLY A 233 -28.02 -4.70 8.44
N GLY A 234 -28.13 -3.38 8.32
CA GLY A 234 -29.04 -2.55 9.11
C GLY A 234 -28.39 -1.88 10.32
N ASN A 235 -27.76 -2.67 11.20
CA ASN A 235 -27.43 -2.23 12.56
C ASN A 235 -26.00 -2.57 13.01
N TYR A 236 -25.16 -3.14 12.13
CA TYR A 236 -23.83 -3.63 12.50
C TYR A 236 -22.73 -2.64 12.09
N GLN A 237 -21.74 -2.48 12.97
CA GLN A 237 -20.49 -1.75 12.72
C GLN A 237 -19.29 -2.68 12.95
N HIS A 238 -18.14 -2.39 12.35
CA HIS A 238 -16.92 -3.15 12.60
C HIS A 238 -16.61 -3.22 14.11
N GLY A 239 -16.41 -4.44 14.62
CA GLY A 239 -16.04 -4.67 16.01
C GLY A 239 -14.53 -4.67 16.25
N SER A 240 -13.73 -4.78 15.20
CA SER A 240 -12.26 -4.89 15.29
C SER A 240 -11.59 -3.55 15.61
N ASP A 241 -10.44 -3.62 16.25
CA ASP A 241 -9.50 -2.51 16.44
C ASP A 241 -8.51 -2.40 15.28
N ALA A 242 -8.17 -3.54 14.68
CA ALA A 242 -7.25 -3.64 13.57
C ALA A 242 -7.81 -4.48 12.42
N LEU A 243 -7.50 -4.04 11.20
CA LEU A 243 -7.71 -4.80 9.97
C LEU A 243 -6.35 -5.00 9.30
N LEU A 244 -5.95 -6.25 9.07
CA LEU A 244 -4.57 -6.60 8.69
C LEU A 244 -4.51 -7.26 7.31
N SER A 245 -3.53 -6.84 6.49
CA SER A 245 -3.16 -7.52 5.24
C SER A 245 -1.74 -7.10 4.81
N GLY A 246 -1.39 -7.29 3.54
CA GLY A 246 -0.12 -6.83 2.99
C GLY A 246 0.01 -7.09 1.48
N GLY A 247 1.23 -7.25 0.99
CA GLY A 247 1.51 -7.58 -0.40
C GLY A 247 1.07 -9.01 -0.73
N ILE A 248 0.02 -9.14 -1.53
CA ILE A 248 -0.62 -10.44 -1.85
C ILE A 248 -0.84 -10.66 -3.35
N ASN A 249 -0.41 -9.72 -4.19
CA ASN A 249 -0.45 -9.87 -5.65
C ASN A 249 0.21 -11.20 -6.07
N PRO A 250 -0.37 -11.95 -7.03
CA PRO A 250 0.12 -13.27 -7.41
C PRO A 250 1.52 -13.28 -8.05
N ASN A 251 2.04 -12.15 -8.54
CA ASN A 251 3.41 -12.04 -9.04
C ASN A 251 4.46 -11.76 -7.94
N ILE A 252 4.04 -11.75 -6.67
CA ILE A 252 4.95 -11.76 -5.51
C ILE A 252 5.29 -13.22 -5.19
N HIS A 253 6.57 -13.49 -4.95
CA HIS A 253 7.07 -14.83 -4.65
C HIS A 253 6.22 -15.50 -3.55
N PRO A 254 5.79 -16.75 -3.72
CA PRO A 254 4.90 -17.42 -2.77
C PRO A 254 5.47 -17.46 -1.34
N ASP A 255 6.79 -17.63 -1.18
CA ASP A 255 7.41 -17.64 0.15
C ASP A 255 7.37 -16.28 0.86
N ILE A 256 7.44 -15.18 0.12
CA ILE A 256 7.26 -13.84 0.69
C ILE A 256 5.81 -13.66 1.17
N ARG A 257 4.84 -14.06 0.34
CA ARG A 257 3.42 -14.02 0.72
C ARG A 257 3.14 -14.91 1.92
N LYS A 258 3.72 -16.10 1.97
CA LYS A 258 3.62 -17.04 3.10
C LYS A 258 4.24 -16.46 4.37
N GLN A 259 5.43 -15.87 4.27
CA GLN A 259 6.10 -15.22 5.40
C GLN A 259 5.25 -14.08 5.98
N LEU A 260 4.54 -13.32 5.15
CA LEU A 260 3.57 -12.33 5.59
C LEU A 260 2.34 -12.96 6.26
N LEU A 261 1.64 -13.84 5.54
CA LEU A 261 0.30 -14.33 5.89
C LEU A 261 0.30 -15.39 7.00
N ASP A 262 1.30 -16.25 7.03
CA ASP A 262 1.34 -17.42 7.92
C ASP A 262 2.23 -17.20 9.14
N PHE A 263 3.15 -16.23 9.09
CA PHE A 263 4.10 -15.97 10.17
C PHE A 263 3.88 -14.62 10.85
N PHE A 264 3.87 -13.50 10.12
CA PHE A 264 3.76 -12.19 10.74
C PHE A 264 2.32 -11.82 11.16
N ILE A 265 1.33 -11.93 10.26
CA ILE A 265 -0.05 -11.48 10.55
C ILE A 265 -0.66 -12.21 11.76
N PRO A 266 -0.59 -13.55 11.88
CA PRO A 266 -1.12 -14.26 13.03
C PRO A 266 -0.46 -13.83 14.34
N ALA A 267 0.87 -13.67 14.36
CA ALA A 267 1.60 -13.23 15.54
C ALA A 267 1.24 -11.80 15.97
N VAL A 268 1.00 -10.89 15.01
CA VAL A 268 0.46 -9.55 15.30
C VAL A 268 -0.94 -9.66 15.90
N GLY A 269 -1.79 -10.51 15.35
CA GLY A 269 -3.12 -10.79 15.88
C GLY A 269 -3.11 -11.27 17.32
N GLU A 270 -2.33 -12.30 17.63
CA GLU A 270 -2.14 -12.84 18.98
C GLU A 270 -1.63 -11.77 19.96
N LYS A 271 -0.69 -10.93 19.52
CA LYS A 271 -0.21 -9.83 20.36
C LYS A 271 -1.32 -8.81 20.62
N LEU A 272 -2.10 -8.42 19.62
CA LEU A 272 -3.24 -7.51 19.81
C LEU A 272 -4.26 -8.08 20.82
N GLU A 273 -4.60 -9.37 20.69
CA GLU A 273 -5.51 -10.05 21.61
C GLU A 273 -5.00 -10.05 23.05
N SER A 274 -3.69 -10.18 23.26
CA SER A 274 -3.08 -10.09 24.60
C SER A 274 -3.26 -8.73 25.29
N TYR A 275 -3.56 -7.67 24.53
CA TYR A 275 -3.92 -6.33 25.02
C TYR A 275 -5.44 -6.08 25.03
N GLY A 276 -6.27 -7.10 24.77
CA GLY A 276 -7.71 -6.96 24.64
C GLY A 276 -8.14 -6.17 23.39
N LEU A 277 -7.32 -6.19 22.34
CA LEU A 277 -7.61 -5.59 21.04
C LEU A 277 -8.09 -6.68 20.07
N ARG A 278 -9.18 -6.41 19.35
CA ARG A 278 -9.75 -7.33 18.36
C ARG A 278 -9.16 -7.07 16.98
N TRP A 279 -8.97 -8.10 16.18
CA TRP A 279 -8.47 -7.95 14.81
C TRP A 279 -9.19 -8.89 13.84
N GLU A 280 -9.21 -8.52 12.57
CA GLU A 280 -9.72 -9.34 11.46
C GLU A 280 -8.85 -9.12 10.21
N PRO A 281 -8.93 -9.98 9.19
CA PRO A 281 -8.39 -9.68 7.86
C PRO A 281 -8.96 -8.37 7.32
N TYR A 282 -8.15 -7.62 6.57
CA TYR A 282 -8.64 -6.41 5.91
C TYR A 282 -9.71 -6.71 4.88
N VAL A 283 -10.79 -5.92 4.95
CA VAL A 283 -11.97 -6.03 4.09
C VAL A 283 -12.47 -4.67 3.66
N THR A 284 -13.15 -4.66 2.53
CA THR A 284 -13.97 -3.55 2.07
C THR A 284 -15.40 -4.02 1.87
N GLY A 285 -16.38 -3.16 2.15
CA GLY A 285 -17.81 -3.49 1.99
C GLY A 285 -18.70 -2.26 1.98
N ALA A 286 -19.73 -2.27 1.14
CA ALA A 286 -20.63 -1.13 1.01
C ALA A 286 -21.56 -1.02 2.23
N SER A 287 -21.86 0.23 2.64
CA SER A 287 -22.85 0.45 3.69
C SER A 287 -24.24 -0.01 3.24
N ASN A 288 -24.96 -0.70 4.12
CA ASN A 288 -26.37 -1.00 3.94
C ASN A 288 -27.11 -0.92 5.28
N ARG A 289 -28.02 0.05 5.37
CA ARG A 289 -28.83 0.34 6.57
C ARG A 289 -30.18 -0.37 6.57
N THR A 290 -30.47 -1.18 5.56
CA THR A 290 -31.69 -2.02 5.54
C THR A 290 -31.48 -3.22 6.46
N GLU A 291 -32.32 -3.37 7.49
CA GLU A 291 -32.28 -4.49 8.43
C GLU A 291 -32.42 -5.84 7.71
N GLY A 292 -31.56 -6.80 8.06
CA GLY A 292 -31.56 -8.13 7.45
C GLY A 292 -30.94 -8.19 6.05
N SER A 293 -30.43 -7.07 5.52
CA SER A 293 -29.68 -7.08 4.26
C SER A 293 -28.40 -7.91 4.37
N ARG A 294 -28.06 -8.60 3.28
CA ARG A 294 -26.86 -9.43 3.19
C ARG A 294 -25.61 -8.56 3.28
N ILE A 295 -24.70 -8.88 4.19
CA ILE A 295 -23.42 -8.20 4.33
C ILE A 295 -22.43 -8.87 3.36
N GLN A 296 -21.79 -8.07 2.52
CA GLN A 296 -20.81 -8.55 1.54
C GLN A 296 -19.49 -7.83 1.75
N PHE A 297 -18.44 -8.61 1.97
CA PHE A 297 -17.07 -8.13 2.07
C PHE A 297 -16.20 -8.70 0.97
N THR A 298 -15.34 -7.84 0.45
CA THR A 298 -14.20 -8.24 -0.37
C THR A 298 -12.97 -8.13 0.50
N GLU A 299 -12.22 -9.21 0.62
CA GLU A 299 -10.91 -9.16 1.24
C GLU A 299 -10.00 -8.20 0.45
N ALA A 300 -8.87 -7.86 1.05
CA ALA A 300 -7.83 -7.05 0.47
C ALA A 300 -7.56 -7.34 -1.03
N VAL A 301 -7.74 -6.37 -1.92
CA VAL A 301 -7.52 -6.55 -3.38
C VAL A 301 -6.05 -6.78 -3.77
N THR A 302 -5.80 -7.42 -4.92
CA THR A 302 -4.45 -7.73 -5.44
C THR A 302 -3.80 -6.62 -6.28
N GLU A 303 -4.49 -5.48 -6.42
CA GLU A 303 -4.09 -4.34 -7.25
C GLU A 303 -2.75 -3.71 -6.83
N ALA A 304 -1.86 -3.53 -7.79
CA ALA A 304 -0.55 -2.88 -7.67
C ALA A 304 -0.64 -1.34 -7.61
N ARG A 305 -1.79 -0.73 -7.90
CA ARG A 305 -1.96 0.73 -7.67
C ARG A 305 -1.83 1.12 -6.19
N THR A 306 -2.02 0.15 -5.28
CA THR A 306 -1.90 0.32 -3.83
C THR A 306 -0.46 0.10 -3.33
N GLY A 307 -0.07 0.82 -2.28
CA GLY A 307 1.30 0.80 -1.76
C GLY A 307 1.79 -0.58 -1.34
N ARG A 308 0.97 -1.32 -0.59
CA ARG A 308 1.31 -2.67 -0.12
C ARG A 308 1.67 -3.66 -1.24
N ASN A 309 0.95 -3.63 -2.35
CA ASN A 309 1.22 -4.53 -3.48
C ASN A 309 2.36 -3.99 -4.35
N ALA A 310 2.42 -2.68 -4.62
CA ALA A 310 3.52 -2.10 -5.38
C ALA A 310 4.89 -2.24 -4.71
N VAL A 311 4.92 -2.19 -3.38
CA VAL A 311 6.13 -2.48 -2.61
C VAL A 311 6.35 -3.99 -2.53
N GLY A 312 5.30 -4.79 -2.30
CA GLY A 312 5.39 -6.25 -2.34
C GLY A 312 5.96 -6.82 -3.64
N LEU A 313 5.61 -6.25 -4.79
CA LEU A 313 6.09 -6.61 -6.14
C LEU A 313 7.59 -6.35 -6.36
N THR A 314 8.25 -5.63 -5.44
CA THR A 314 9.72 -5.58 -5.39
C THR A 314 10.32 -6.80 -4.68
N GLN A 315 9.53 -7.85 -4.44
CA GLN A 315 9.90 -8.99 -3.60
C GLN A 315 10.29 -8.52 -2.19
N THR A 316 9.34 -7.83 -1.55
CA THR A 316 9.44 -7.28 -0.18
C THR A 316 8.28 -7.80 0.66
N ILE A 317 8.51 -8.12 1.94
CA ILE A 317 7.43 -8.41 2.90
C ILE A 317 6.75 -7.09 3.26
N SER A 318 5.66 -6.76 2.55
CA SER A 318 4.96 -5.48 2.70
C SER A 318 3.66 -5.67 3.47
N PHE A 319 3.36 -4.77 4.40
CA PHE A 319 2.17 -4.78 5.25
C PHE A 319 1.19 -3.66 4.91
N LEU A 320 -0.09 -3.93 5.14
CA LEU A 320 -1.16 -2.95 5.32
C LEU A 320 -1.69 -3.09 6.74
N LEU A 321 -1.49 -2.06 7.55
CA LEU A 321 -1.76 -2.10 8.98
C LEU A 321 -2.84 -1.09 9.33
N GLU A 322 -4.11 -1.42 9.08
CA GLU A 322 -5.19 -0.50 9.42
C GLU A 322 -5.55 -0.56 10.91
N MET A 323 -5.78 0.58 11.53
CA MET A 323 -6.46 0.67 12.82
C MET A 323 -7.79 1.42 12.67
N ARG A 324 -8.69 1.25 13.63
CA ARG A 324 -9.97 1.94 13.64
C ARG A 324 -9.77 3.45 13.73
N GLY A 325 -10.36 4.30 12.88
CA GLY A 325 -10.27 5.74 13.17
C GLY A 325 -10.79 6.80 12.21
N ILE A 326 -10.99 6.50 10.93
CA ILE A 326 -11.51 7.51 9.99
C ILE A 326 -12.92 7.93 10.43
N ARG A 327 -13.15 9.26 10.47
CA ARG A 327 -14.41 9.96 10.81
C ARG A 327 -14.83 9.97 12.28
N ILE A 328 -13.99 9.51 13.21
CA ILE A 328 -14.28 9.62 14.65
C ILE A 328 -13.38 10.61 15.40
N ALA A 329 -12.58 11.39 14.67
CA ALA A 329 -11.82 12.52 15.22
C ALA A 329 -10.93 12.09 16.41
N ASP A 330 -11.11 12.69 17.58
CA ASP A 330 -10.41 12.40 18.84
C ASP A 330 -10.96 11.19 19.62
N GLN A 331 -12.06 10.59 19.18
CA GLN A 331 -12.68 9.47 19.88
C GLN A 331 -11.73 8.25 19.86
N HIS A 332 -11.55 7.65 21.03
CA HIS A 332 -10.68 6.48 21.27
C HIS A 332 -9.23 6.68 20.84
N PHE A 333 -8.74 7.94 20.77
CA PHE A 333 -7.45 8.24 20.16
C PHE A 333 -6.26 7.49 20.78
N GLN A 334 -6.22 7.40 22.11
CA GLN A 334 -5.21 6.61 22.82
C GLN A 334 -5.25 5.13 22.35
N ARG A 335 -6.42 4.49 22.33
CA ARG A 335 -6.55 3.07 21.91
C ARG A 335 -6.10 2.84 20.47
N ARG A 336 -6.38 3.80 19.58
CA ARG A 336 -6.00 3.75 18.17
C ARG A 336 -4.49 3.81 18.01
N VAL A 337 -3.83 4.76 18.67
CA VAL A 337 -2.37 4.91 18.64
C VAL A 337 -1.69 3.72 19.34
N ALA A 338 -2.25 3.21 20.44
CA ALA A 338 -1.80 2.00 21.10
C ALA A 338 -1.84 0.77 20.18
N THR A 339 -2.96 0.57 19.47
CA THR A 339 -3.12 -0.53 18.51
C THR A 339 -2.06 -0.44 17.40
N ALA A 340 -1.82 0.76 16.90
CA ALA A 340 -0.80 1.02 15.87
C ALA A 340 0.63 0.77 16.37
N LEU A 341 0.97 1.24 17.57
CA LEU A 341 2.27 1.03 18.20
C LEU A 341 2.55 -0.45 18.45
N ILE A 342 1.58 -1.19 18.98
CA ILE A 342 1.71 -2.65 19.23
C ILE A 342 2.01 -3.39 17.92
N LYS A 343 1.35 -3.04 16.80
CA LYS A 343 1.64 -3.63 15.49
C LYS A 343 3.09 -3.40 15.07
N ILE A 344 3.58 -2.16 15.17
CA ILE A 344 4.97 -1.81 14.84
C ILE A 344 5.94 -2.63 15.70
N GLN A 345 5.77 -2.61 17.02
CA GLN A 345 6.65 -3.32 17.96
C GLN A 345 6.70 -4.82 17.67
N THR A 346 5.53 -5.45 17.48
CA THR A 346 5.44 -6.90 17.28
C THR A 346 6.17 -7.32 16.01
N ILE A 347 5.99 -6.59 14.92
CA ILE A 347 6.65 -6.91 13.65
C ILE A 347 8.17 -6.77 13.78
N LEU A 348 8.65 -5.69 14.40
CA LEU A 348 10.08 -5.45 14.54
C LEU A 348 10.74 -6.41 15.55
N GLU A 349 10.09 -6.72 16.66
CA GLU A 349 10.58 -7.71 17.64
C GLU A 349 10.65 -9.11 17.01
N LEU A 350 9.59 -9.52 16.30
CA LEU A 350 9.58 -10.82 15.63
C LEU A 350 10.64 -10.90 14.53
N ALA A 351 10.86 -9.81 13.78
CA ALA A 351 11.92 -9.71 12.80
C ALA A 351 13.32 -9.73 13.43
N ARG A 352 13.54 -9.04 14.55
CA ARG A 352 14.80 -9.08 15.32
C ARG A 352 15.11 -10.51 15.77
N ASP A 353 14.12 -11.18 16.36
CA ASP A 353 14.28 -12.52 16.93
C ASP A 353 14.47 -13.61 15.86
N ASN A 354 14.17 -13.29 14.60
CA ASN A 354 14.28 -14.20 13.45
C ASN A 354 15.08 -13.58 12.29
N ALA A 355 16.03 -12.69 12.57
CA ALA A 355 16.64 -11.82 11.56
C ALA A 355 17.23 -12.58 10.36
N ASP A 356 18.00 -13.65 10.63
CA ASP A 356 18.64 -14.46 9.58
C ASP A 356 17.60 -15.18 8.73
N LYS A 357 16.57 -15.77 9.34
CA LYS A 357 15.48 -16.45 8.63
C LYS A 357 14.69 -15.48 7.76
N VAL A 358 14.31 -14.32 8.29
CA VAL A 358 13.53 -13.33 7.54
C VAL A 358 14.34 -12.81 6.36
N LYS A 359 15.64 -12.57 6.58
CA LYS A 359 16.53 -12.14 5.52
C LYS A 359 16.71 -13.21 4.44
N SER A 360 16.99 -14.47 4.82
CA SER A 360 17.19 -15.54 3.85
C SER A 360 15.93 -15.78 3.01
N VAL A 361 14.74 -15.83 3.63
CA VAL A 361 13.48 -15.97 2.89
C VAL A 361 13.30 -14.90 1.82
N VAL A 362 13.69 -13.65 2.11
CA VAL A 362 13.58 -12.57 1.13
C VAL A 362 14.65 -12.66 0.05
N GLU A 363 15.92 -12.90 0.41
CA GLU A 363 17.02 -12.93 -0.56
C GLU A 363 16.97 -14.19 -1.45
N ASP A 364 16.63 -15.35 -0.88
CA ASP A 364 16.43 -16.59 -1.63
C ASP A 364 15.25 -16.42 -2.62
N ALA A 365 14.12 -15.88 -2.17
CA ALA A 365 12.97 -15.59 -3.04
C ALA A 365 13.31 -14.59 -4.16
N ARG A 366 14.22 -13.63 -3.92
CA ARG A 366 14.70 -12.70 -4.95
C ARG A 366 15.54 -13.41 -5.99
N GLU A 367 16.46 -14.27 -5.55
CA GLU A 367 17.30 -15.07 -6.45
C GLU A 367 16.46 -16.03 -7.30
N GLU A 368 15.55 -16.78 -6.67
CA GLU A 368 14.62 -17.67 -7.36
C GLU A 368 13.73 -16.90 -8.34
N PHE A 369 13.16 -15.76 -7.92
CA PHE A 369 12.34 -14.92 -8.80
C PHE A 369 13.12 -14.37 -10.01
N ILE A 370 14.39 -13.99 -9.84
CA ILE A 370 15.24 -13.51 -10.94
C ILE A 370 15.47 -14.61 -11.98
N ASN A 371 15.69 -15.84 -11.52
CA ASN A 371 16.03 -17.00 -12.35
C ASN A 371 14.81 -17.78 -12.85
N SER A 372 13.60 -17.47 -12.37
CA SER A 372 12.38 -18.20 -12.72
C SER A 372 11.92 -17.98 -14.17
N ASP A 373 11.40 -19.05 -14.76
CA ASP A 373 10.73 -19.09 -16.08
C ASP A 373 9.20 -19.21 -15.96
N GLU A 374 8.65 -19.14 -14.75
CA GLU A 374 7.21 -19.32 -14.53
C GLU A 374 6.38 -18.26 -15.28
N ASN A 375 5.15 -18.66 -15.63
CA ASN A 375 4.20 -17.74 -16.25
C ASN A 375 3.88 -16.57 -15.32
N ILE A 376 3.79 -15.38 -15.90
CA ILE A 376 3.34 -14.17 -15.22
C ILE A 376 1.81 -14.16 -15.15
N VAL A 377 1.26 -13.62 -14.07
CA VAL A 377 -0.18 -13.44 -13.89
C VAL A 377 -0.58 -12.04 -14.34
N ILE A 378 -1.47 -11.95 -15.33
CA ILE A 378 -1.97 -10.68 -15.88
C ILE A 378 -3.22 -10.23 -15.16
N THR A 379 -4.17 -11.14 -14.93
CA THR A 379 -5.39 -10.87 -14.16
C THR A 379 -5.74 -12.06 -13.29
N ASP A 380 -6.46 -11.80 -12.21
CA ASP A 380 -6.90 -12.78 -11.22
C ASP A 380 -8.35 -12.51 -10.76
N SER A 381 -8.96 -13.49 -10.11
CA SER A 381 -10.30 -13.44 -9.55
C SER A 381 -10.32 -13.90 -8.09
N TYR A 382 -11.41 -13.54 -7.41
CA TYR A 382 -11.58 -13.78 -5.99
C TYR A 382 -12.52 -14.96 -5.77
N VAL A 383 -12.31 -15.69 -4.67
CA VAL A 383 -13.04 -16.91 -4.35
C VAL A 383 -14.17 -16.57 -3.37
N PRO A 384 -15.45 -16.73 -3.74
CA PRO A 384 -16.56 -16.56 -2.80
C PRO A 384 -16.52 -17.63 -1.71
N GLU A 385 -16.72 -17.22 -0.46
CA GLU A 385 -16.88 -18.08 0.69
C GLU A 385 -17.89 -17.46 1.67
N ASN A 386 -18.44 -18.29 2.56
CA ASN A 386 -19.25 -17.82 3.68
C ASN A 386 -18.42 -17.95 4.95
N ARG A 387 -18.40 -16.90 5.76
CA ARG A 387 -17.77 -16.90 7.09
C ARG A 387 -18.52 -15.97 8.03
N THR A 388 -18.12 -15.93 9.29
CA THR A 388 -18.53 -14.87 10.20
C THR A 388 -17.48 -13.77 10.24
N PHE A 389 -17.92 -12.59 10.69
CA PHE A 389 -17.05 -11.45 10.94
C PHE A 389 -17.44 -10.77 12.26
N THR A 390 -16.43 -10.33 13.00
CA THR A 390 -16.62 -9.67 14.30
C THR A 390 -17.20 -8.27 14.14
N MET A 391 -18.41 -8.06 14.65
CA MET A 391 -19.18 -6.82 14.55
C MET A 391 -19.70 -6.36 15.91
N ILE A 392 -20.13 -5.11 15.99
CA ILE A 392 -20.91 -4.57 17.11
C ILE A 392 -22.33 -4.32 16.63
N ASP A 393 -23.32 -4.84 17.37
CA ASP A 393 -24.73 -4.48 17.19
C ASP A 393 -25.00 -3.13 17.87
N GLN A 394 -25.28 -2.10 17.07
CA GLN A 394 -25.48 -0.73 17.56
C GLN A 394 -26.70 -0.58 18.47
N ARG A 395 -27.64 -1.52 18.44
CA ARG A 395 -28.88 -1.45 19.24
C ARG A 395 -28.64 -1.69 20.73
N ASN A 396 -27.61 -2.46 21.07
CA ASN A 396 -27.33 -2.87 22.44
C ASN A 396 -25.84 -2.84 22.81
N GLY A 397 -24.94 -2.55 21.86
CA GLY A 397 -23.50 -2.49 22.08
C GLY A 397 -22.82 -3.86 22.19
N SER A 398 -23.52 -4.96 21.91
CA SER A 398 -22.92 -6.31 22.01
C SER A 398 -22.00 -6.61 20.84
N VAL A 399 -20.89 -7.31 21.13
CA VAL A 399 -20.00 -7.88 20.11
C VAL A 399 -20.59 -9.21 19.64
N VAL A 400 -20.77 -9.35 18.33
CA VAL A 400 -21.41 -10.50 17.70
C VAL A 400 -20.60 -11.01 16.51
N GLN A 401 -20.75 -12.30 16.21
CA GLN A 401 -20.26 -12.92 14.98
C GLN A 401 -21.38 -12.93 13.94
N VAL A 402 -21.25 -12.11 12.89
CA VAL A 402 -22.31 -11.95 11.88
C VAL A 402 -21.93 -12.74 10.63
N PRO A 403 -22.82 -13.59 10.09
CA PRO A 403 -22.59 -14.24 8.81
C PRO A 403 -22.46 -13.22 7.68
N ILE A 404 -21.44 -13.39 6.85
CA ILE A 404 -21.15 -12.53 5.71
C ILE A 404 -20.89 -13.36 4.44
N ASP A 405 -21.12 -12.74 3.30
CA ASP A 405 -20.52 -13.19 2.04
C ASP A 405 -19.14 -12.59 1.95
N PHE A 406 -18.15 -13.43 1.78
CA PHE A 406 -16.77 -13.01 1.73
C PHE A 406 -16.16 -13.37 0.38
N LYS A 407 -15.51 -12.42 -0.27
CA LYS A 407 -14.70 -12.67 -1.47
C LYS A 407 -13.25 -12.74 -1.03
N ARG A 408 -12.74 -13.95 -0.88
CA ARG A 408 -11.37 -14.25 -0.47
C ARG A 408 -10.38 -14.00 -1.61
N THR A 409 -9.23 -13.47 -1.25
CA THR A 409 -8.11 -13.04 -2.10
C THR A 409 -6.76 -13.64 -1.69
N THR A 410 -6.69 -14.33 -0.55
CA THR A 410 -5.47 -15.02 -0.09
C THR A 410 -5.67 -16.55 -0.06
N PRO A 411 -5.38 -17.27 -1.17
CA PRO A 411 -4.93 -16.77 -2.47
C PRO A 411 -6.08 -16.41 -3.41
N SER A 412 -5.80 -15.51 -4.35
CA SER A 412 -6.62 -15.27 -5.54
C SER A 412 -6.34 -16.34 -6.60
N VAL A 413 -7.22 -16.42 -7.59
CA VAL A 413 -7.11 -17.40 -8.69
C VAL A 413 -6.71 -16.67 -9.96
N ALA A 414 -5.58 -17.04 -10.56
CA ALA A 414 -5.16 -16.45 -11.83
C ALA A 414 -6.20 -16.74 -12.94
N ASN A 415 -6.63 -15.69 -13.65
CA ASN A 415 -7.58 -15.77 -14.76
C ASN A 415 -6.85 -15.78 -16.11
N LEU A 416 -5.87 -14.87 -16.27
CA LEU A 416 -5.07 -14.73 -17.46
C LEU A 416 -3.60 -14.80 -17.06
N THR A 417 -2.86 -15.71 -17.68
CA THR A 417 -1.41 -15.85 -17.50
C THR A 417 -0.72 -15.81 -18.85
N ARG A 418 0.57 -15.46 -18.85
CA ARG A 418 1.42 -15.45 -20.05
C ARG A 418 2.81 -15.96 -19.73
N ALA A 419 3.51 -16.49 -20.74
CA ALA A 419 4.93 -16.81 -20.59
C ALA A 419 5.71 -15.56 -20.19
N ARG A 420 6.64 -15.68 -19.24
CA ARG A 420 7.52 -14.58 -18.89
C ARG A 420 8.39 -14.22 -20.10
N PRO A 421 8.36 -12.96 -20.60
CA PRO A 421 9.26 -12.57 -21.68
C PRO A 421 10.70 -12.50 -21.16
N GLU A 422 11.69 -12.68 -22.02
CA GLU A 422 13.09 -12.45 -21.63
C GLU A 422 13.33 -10.97 -21.31
N ALA A 423 12.72 -10.09 -22.10
CA ALA A 423 12.78 -8.65 -21.92
C ALA A 423 11.59 -7.94 -22.58
N TYR A 424 11.36 -6.70 -22.15
CA TYR A 424 10.55 -5.73 -22.88
C TYR A 424 11.45 -4.77 -23.66
N ILE A 425 11.04 -4.44 -24.88
CA ILE A 425 11.68 -3.41 -25.72
C ILE A 425 10.74 -2.21 -25.85
N ILE A 426 11.24 -1.04 -25.49
CA ILE A 426 10.47 0.21 -25.45
C ILE A 426 11.07 1.20 -26.45
N PRO A 427 10.33 1.69 -27.46
CA PRO A 427 10.82 2.69 -28.39
C PRO A 427 11.27 3.97 -27.67
N ARG A 428 12.31 4.64 -28.19
CA ARG A 428 12.83 5.90 -27.61
C ARG A 428 11.79 7.01 -27.43
N THR A 429 10.70 6.97 -28.19
CA THR A 429 9.56 7.91 -28.10
C THR A 429 8.84 7.81 -26.74
N TRP A 430 8.89 6.65 -26.09
CA TRP A 430 8.27 6.37 -24.79
C TRP A 430 9.27 6.52 -23.63
N ILE A 431 10.05 7.61 -23.66
CA ILE A 431 11.04 7.92 -22.60
C ILE A 431 10.39 8.06 -21.21
N ASP A 432 9.17 8.57 -21.14
CA ASP A 432 8.44 8.76 -19.90
C ASP A 432 7.99 7.43 -19.27
N VAL A 433 7.70 6.42 -20.10
CA VAL A 433 7.46 5.03 -19.67
C VAL A 433 8.74 4.45 -19.07
N ALA A 434 9.87 4.58 -19.77
CA ALA A 434 11.18 4.13 -19.29
C ALA A 434 11.54 4.78 -17.95
N GLN A 435 11.39 6.10 -17.82
CA GLN A 435 11.66 6.84 -16.57
C GLN A 435 10.78 6.39 -15.40
N ARG A 436 9.50 6.06 -15.64
CA ARG A 436 8.64 5.50 -14.58
C ARG A 436 9.13 4.14 -14.12
N LEU A 437 9.57 3.26 -15.03
CA LEU A 437 10.15 1.97 -14.67
C LEU A 437 11.44 2.13 -13.85
N GLU A 438 12.30 3.10 -14.19
CA GLU A 438 13.49 3.44 -13.40
C GLU A 438 13.11 3.91 -11.98
N ILE A 439 12.08 4.76 -11.83
CA ILE A 439 11.57 5.20 -10.52
C ILE A 439 11.02 4.02 -9.70
N LEU A 440 10.38 3.06 -10.38
CA LEU A 440 9.92 1.81 -9.77
C LEU A 440 11.09 0.90 -9.34
N GLY A 441 12.33 1.24 -9.70
CA GLY A 441 13.54 0.52 -9.33
C GLY A 441 13.97 -0.53 -10.35
N LEU A 442 13.39 -0.54 -11.56
CA LEU A 442 13.86 -1.42 -12.62
C LEU A 442 15.16 -0.88 -13.22
N LYS A 443 16.05 -1.81 -13.57
CA LYS A 443 17.18 -1.56 -14.47
C LYS A 443 16.62 -1.45 -15.89
N VAL A 444 16.77 -0.27 -16.47
CA VAL A 444 16.36 0.06 -17.84
C VAL A 444 17.63 0.43 -18.62
N GLU A 445 18.00 -0.40 -19.58
CA GLU A 445 19.16 -0.15 -20.43
C GLU A 445 18.75 0.70 -21.63
N LYS A 446 19.51 1.75 -21.93
CA LYS A 446 19.33 2.53 -23.15
C LYS A 446 20.30 2.03 -24.21
N LEU A 447 19.76 1.54 -25.32
CA LEU A 447 20.53 0.95 -26.41
C LEU A 447 21.35 2.00 -27.16
N ASP A 448 22.62 1.71 -27.41
CA ASP A 448 23.54 2.54 -28.21
C ASP A 448 23.64 2.09 -29.68
N TYR A 449 22.84 1.10 -30.07
CA TYR A 449 22.74 0.54 -31.42
C TYR A 449 21.30 0.52 -31.95
N GLU A 450 21.13 0.35 -33.26
CA GLU A 450 19.83 0.06 -33.88
C GLU A 450 19.40 -1.36 -33.52
N PHE A 451 18.25 -1.50 -32.87
CA PHE A 451 17.69 -2.80 -32.54
C PHE A 451 16.93 -3.38 -33.74
N ARG A 452 17.19 -4.65 -34.06
CA ARG A 452 16.50 -5.39 -35.13
C ARG A 452 16.32 -6.85 -34.73
N GLN A 453 15.08 -7.28 -34.52
CA GLN A 453 14.74 -8.67 -34.19
C GLN A 453 13.28 -8.98 -34.51
N THR A 454 12.95 -10.23 -34.83
CA THR A 454 11.55 -10.70 -34.84
C THR A 454 11.04 -10.85 -33.42
N LEU A 455 10.04 -10.06 -33.05
CA LEU A 455 9.49 -10.01 -31.69
C LEU A 455 8.04 -10.44 -31.64
N GLU A 456 7.58 -10.75 -30.42
CA GLU A 456 6.17 -10.84 -30.11
C GLU A 456 5.58 -9.42 -30.03
N THR A 457 4.55 -9.17 -30.83
CA THR A 457 3.80 -7.91 -30.90
C THR A 457 2.33 -8.14 -30.53
N MET A 458 1.63 -7.10 -30.10
CA MET A 458 0.22 -7.18 -29.72
C MET A 458 -0.60 -6.17 -30.50
N VAL A 459 -1.77 -6.59 -31.00
CA VAL A 459 -2.78 -5.71 -31.60
C VAL A 459 -3.96 -5.62 -30.66
N ILE A 460 -4.44 -4.41 -30.40
CA ILE A 460 -5.61 -4.16 -29.56
C ILE A 460 -6.86 -4.66 -30.29
N GLU A 461 -7.48 -5.70 -29.75
CA GLU A 461 -8.70 -6.30 -30.32
C GLU A 461 -9.96 -5.58 -29.83
N SER A 462 -9.97 -5.16 -28.58
CA SER A 462 -11.04 -4.34 -28.01
C SER A 462 -10.48 -3.28 -27.08
N SER A 463 -11.17 -2.13 -26.98
CA SER A 463 -10.88 -1.05 -26.05
C SER A 463 -12.18 -0.47 -25.53
N THR A 464 -12.30 -0.39 -24.20
CA THR A 464 -13.47 0.15 -23.50
C THR A 464 -12.99 1.16 -22.47
N VAL A 465 -13.28 2.43 -22.72
CA VAL A 465 -12.96 3.53 -21.81
C VAL A 465 -14.13 3.77 -20.86
N GLU A 466 -13.84 3.82 -19.56
CA GLU A 466 -14.84 4.11 -18.54
C GLU A 466 -15.36 5.55 -18.67
N PRO A 467 -16.67 5.81 -18.46
CA PRO A 467 -17.27 7.12 -18.71
C PRO A 467 -16.96 8.15 -17.61
N SER A 468 -16.35 7.72 -16.51
CA SER A 468 -15.98 8.56 -15.35
C SER A 468 -14.47 8.57 -15.15
N LEU A 469 -13.93 9.73 -14.76
CA LEU A 469 -12.56 9.81 -14.29
C LEU A 469 -12.38 8.90 -13.07
N TYR A 470 -11.17 8.38 -12.94
CA TYR A 470 -10.67 7.68 -11.78
C TYR A 470 -9.30 8.27 -11.49
N GLU A 471 -9.16 8.94 -10.36
CA GLU A 471 -7.86 9.44 -9.88
C GLU A 471 -7.07 10.19 -10.99
N GLY A 472 -7.75 11.10 -11.70
CA GLY A 472 -7.15 11.98 -12.70
C GLY A 472 -7.11 11.47 -14.15
N THR A 473 -7.62 10.27 -14.44
CA THR A 473 -7.66 9.73 -15.82
C THR A 473 -8.90 8.86 -16.05
N TYR A 474 -9.32 8.68 -17.30
CA TYR A 474 -10.33 7.68 -17.65
C TYR A 474 -9.66 6.33 -17.79
N LEU A 475 -10.20 5.28 -17.17
CA LEU A 475 -9.58 3.96 -17.27
C LEU A 475 -9.94 3.28 -18.59
N ASN A 476 -8.99 2.61 -19.23
CA ASN A 476 -9.18 1.90 -20.50
C ASN A 476 -8.96 0.39 -20.34
N THR A 477 -9.99 -0.42 -20.47
CA THR A 477 -9.87 -1.88 -20.47
C THR A 477 -9.72 -2.37 -21.90
N VAL A 478 -8.68 -3.15 -22.17
CA VAL A 478 -8.41 -3.69 -23.50
C VAL A 478 -8.31 -5.21 -23.51
N THR A 479 -8.49 -5.82 -24.68
CA THR A 479 -8.02 -7.18 -24.99
C THR A 479 -7.05 -7.12 -26.15
N THR A 480 -6.14 -8.09 -26.22
CA THR A 480 -5.12 -8.13 -27.28
C THR A 480 -5.04 -9.46 -27.99
N ASN A 481 -4.64 -9.41 -29.26
CA ASN A 481 -4.22 -10.55 -30.04
C ASN A 481 -2.72 -10.47 -30.32
N THR A 482 -2.02 -11.57 -30.05
CA THR A 482 -0.57 -11.68 -30.27
C THR A 482 -0.25 -11.99 -31.73
N THR A 483 0.76 -11.32 -32.26
CA THR A 483 1.35 -11.53 -33.58
C THR A 483 2.88 -11.54 -33.47
N THR A 484 3.58 -11.87 -34.56
CA THR A 484 5.03 -11.72 -34.63
C THR A 484 5.44 -10.96 -35.88
N ARG A 485 6.45 -10.11 -35.76
CA ARG A 485 7.06 -9.43 -36.91
C ARG A 485 8.48 -8.96 -36.59
N GLU A 486 9.23 -8.64 -37.63
CA GLU A 486 10.49 -7.91 -37.48
C GLU A 486 10.20 -6.50 -36.94
N VAL A 487 10.84 -6.16 -35.83
CA VAL A 487 10.80 -4.84 -35.21
C VAL A 487 12.18 -4.19 -35.39
N VAL A 488 12.19 -3.00 -35.97
CA VAL A 488 13.39 -2.17 -36.14
C VAL A 488 13.21 -0.89 -35.33
N LEU A 489 14.11 -0.62 -34.38
CA LEU A 489 14.05 0.56 -33.54
C LEU A 489 15.38 1.31 -33.54
N PRO A 490 15.35 2.66 -33.54
CA PRO A 490 16.55 3.47 -33.58
C PRO A 490 17.35 3.36 -32.28
N VAL A 491 18.62 3.74 -32.37
CA VAL A 491 19.51 4.05 -31.24
C VAL A 491 18.79 4.91 -30.21
N GLY A 492 18.97 4.57 -28.93
CA GLY A 492 18.36 5.25 -27.79
C GLY A 492 17.00 4.71 -27.38
N SER A 493 16.54 3.61 -27.97
CA SER A 493 15.43 2.80 -27.45
C SER A 493 15.85 2.05 -26.19
N TYR A 494 14.91 1.48 -25.43
CA TYR A 494 15.20 0.91 -24.11
C TYR A 494 14.96 -0.59 -24.07
N TYR A 495 15.83 -1.29 -23.36
CA TYR A 495 15.78 -2.73 -23.08
C TYR A 495 15.56 -2.93 -21.57
N VAL A 496 14.52 -3.68 -21.22
CA VAL A 496 14.17 -3.99 -19.83
C VAL A 496 14.17 -5.50 -19.66
N SER A 497 15.29 -6.06 -19.20
CA SER A 497 15.37 -7.48 -18.88
C SER A 497 14.36 -7.86 -17.81
N THR A 498 13.72 -9.01 -17.92
CA THR A 498 12.90 -9.53 -16.82
C THR A 498 13.71 -10.31 -15.80
N LYS A 499 15.02 -10.57 -16.02
CA LYS A 499 15.93 -11.22 -15.06
C LYS A 499 16.42 -10.23 -13.99
N GLN A 500 15.48 -9.66 -13.25
CA GLN A 500 15.74 -8.73 -12.17
C GLN A 500 14.63 -8.77 -11.10
N GLN A 501 14.99 -8.42 -9.87
CA GLN A 501 14.11 -8.45 -8.70
C GLN A 501 12.78 -7.70 -8.92
N ASN A 502 12.85 -6.52 -9.55
CA ASN A 502 11.69 -5.63 -9.70
C ASN A 502 10.86 -5.91 -10.98
N ALA A 503 11.13 -7.01 -11.70
CA ALA A 503 10.46 -7.33 -12.96
C ALA A 503 8.94 -7.51 -12.82
N ALA A 504 8.43 -7.90 -11.64
CA ALA A 504 7.01 -8.03 -11.40
C ALA A 504 6.25 -6.71 -11.62
N LEU A 505 6.88 -5.57 -11.32
CA LEU A 505 6.29 -4.25 -11.59
C LEU A 505 6.17 -3.97 -13.10
N ALA A 506 7.12 -4.43 -13.92
CA ALA A 506 7.01 -4.34 -15.38
C ALA A 506 5.89 -5.24 -15.93
N PHE A 507 5.69 -6.43 -15.37
CA PHE A 507 4.59 -7.32 -15.80
C PHE A 507 3.24 -6.63 -15.62
N ILE A 508 3.03 -5.99 -14.47
CA ILE A 508 1.80 -5.24 -14.22
C ILE A 508 1.71 -3.99 -15.12
N ALA A 509 2.79 -3.21 -15.23
CA ALA A 509 2.76 -1.93 -15.92
C ALA A 509 2.66 -2.06 -17.45
N LEU A 510 3.32 -3.05 -18.04
CA LEU A 510 3.52 -3.15 -19.49
C LEU A 510 2.60 -4.16 -20.17
N GLU A 511 1.99 -5.10 -19.44
CA GLU A 511 1.02 -6.03 -20.04
C GLU A 511 -0.36 -5.34 -20.17
N PRO A 512 -0.87 -5.14 -21.39
CA PRO A 512 -1.95 -4.20 -21.65
C PRO A 512 -3.28 -4.55 -20.96
N GLU A 513 -3.63 -5.84 -20.84
CA GLU A 513 -4.87 -6.26 -20.15
C GLU A 513 -4.79 -6.23 -18.63
N ASN A 514 -3.62 -5.96 -18.03
CA ASN A 514 -3.54 -5.87 -16.58
C ASN A 514 -4.39 -4.68 -16.07
N ILE A 515 -5.11 -4.89 -14.97
CA ILE A 515 -6.02 -3.90 -14.36
C ILE A 515 -5.31 -2.65 -13.83
N ASP A 516 -3.98 -2.63 -13.79
CA ASP A 516 -3.17 -1.48 -13.38
C ASP A 516 -2.18 -1.03 -14.45
N SER A 517 -2.25 -1.57 -15.67
CA SER A 517 -1.28 -1.28 -16.73
C SER A 517 -1.24 0.20 -17.12
N TYR A 518 -0.15 0.59 -17.79
CA TYR A 518 -0.05 1.92 -18.40
C TYR A 518 -1.09 2.14 -19.50
N VAL A 519 -1.62 1.07 -20.10
CA VAL A 519 -2.80 1.15 -20.96
C VAL A 519 -4.05 1.47 -20.12
N LYS A 520 -4.25 0.77 -19.00
CA LYS A 520 -5.40 1.01 -18.12
C LYS A 520 -5.50 2.47 -17.69
N PHE A 521 -4.39 3.10 -17.34
CA PHE A 521 -4.38 4.51 -16.92
C PHE A 521 -4.22 5.52 -18.08
N ASN A 522 -4.27 5.08 -19.34
CA ASN A 522 -4.05 5.90 -20.54
C ASN A 522 -2.71 6.66 -20.54
N ILE A 523 -1.68 6.12 -19.86
CA ILE A 523 -0.29 6.57 -20.01
C ILE A 523 0.23 6.13 -21.38
N ILE A 524 -0.16 4.94 -21.83
CA ILE A 524 -0.02 4.47 -23.21
C ILE A 524 -1.43 4.43 -23.80
N PRO A 525 -1.91 5.53 -24.42
CA PRO A 525 -3.25 5.56 -25.03
C PRO A 525 -3.30 4.65 -26.26
N VAL A 526 -4.35 3.83 -26.34
CA VAL A 526 -4.61 2.93 -27.45
C VAL A 526 -6.12 2.81 -27.74
N GLU A 527 -6.46 2.49 -28.98
CA GLU A 527 -7.81 2.15 -29.43
C GLU A 527 -7.81 0.83 -30.23
N THR A 528 -8.99 0.27 -30.46
CA THR A 528 -9.16 -0.96 -31.24
C THR A 528 -8.49 -0.86 -32.62
N GLY A 529 -7.71 -1.89 -32.97
CA GLY A 529 -6.97 -1.98 -34.23
C GLY A 529 -5.56 -1.37 -34.18
N MET A 530 -5.20 -0.65 -33.12
CA MET A 530 -3.82 -0.18 -32.94
C MET A 530 -2.89 -1.34 -32.57
N GLU A 531 -1.64 -1.25 -33.02
CA GLU A 531 -0.55 -2.05 -32.48
C GLU A 531 -0.07 -1.44 -31.15
N TYR A 532 0.11 -2.27 -30.13
CA TYR A 532 0.67 -1.87 -28.84
C TYR A 532 2.17 -1.58 -29.00
N PRO A 533 2.67 -0.41 -28.53
CA PRO A 533 4.01 0.05 -28.89
C PRO A 533 5.14 -0.52 -28.02
N ILE A 534 4.83 -1.38 -27.05
CA ILE A 534 5.82 -2.06 -26.21
C ILE A 534 5.90 -3.52 -26.64
N PHE A 535 7.12 -3.97 -26.96
CA PHE A 535 7.33 -5.27 -27.57
C PHE A 535 7.91 -6.26 -26.57
N ARG A 536 7.58 -7.54 -26.75
CA ARG A 536 8.10 -8.64 -25.92
C ARG A 536 9.15 -9.42 -26.69
N ILE A 537 10.31 -9.58 -26.08
CA ILE A 537 11.29 -10.58 -26.52
C ILE A 537 10.85 -11.91 -25.89
N PRO A 538 10.36 -12.88 -26.68
CA PRO A 538 10.03 -14.19 -26.14
C PRO A 538 11.29 -14.83 -25.55
N ARG A 539 11.12 -15.60 -24.48
CA ARG A 539 12.18 -16.45 -23.96
C ARG A 539 12.25 -17.71 -24.84
N GLU A 540 13.46 -18.14 -25.19
CA GLU A 540 13.72 -19.35 -26.01
C GLU A 540 13.44 -20.65 -25.26
#